data_AF-A0A958SHW4-F1
#
_entry.id   AF-A0A958SHW4-F1
#
_cell.length_a   1.000
_cell.length_b   1.000
_cell.length_c   1.000
_cell.angle_alpha   90.00
_cell.angle_beta   90.00
_cell.angle_gamma   90.00
#
_symmetry.space_group_name_H-M   'P 1'
#
loop_
_entity.id
_entity.type
_entity.pdbx_description
1 polymer ?
#
loop_
_entity_poly.entity_id
_entity_poly.type
_entity_poly.pdbx_seq_one_letter_code
_entity_poly.pdbx_strand_id
1 'polypeptide(L)' 'KFTVEEFQKFAREAGFGARKVWVDSDGLFSLHYLEVL' A
#
# COMPACT_ATOMS: atom_id res chain seq x y z
N LYS A 1 8.10 8.36 -6.72
CA LYS A 1 7.24 8.24 -5.52
C LYS A 1 5.87 7.77 -5.99
N PHE A 2 5.17 7.01 -5.16
CA PHE A 2 3.83 6.51 -5.47
C PHE A 2 2.85 7.08 -4.45
N THR A 3 1.61 7.33 -4.86
CA THR A 3 0.50 7.43 -3.90
C THR A 3 0.23 6.06 -3.28
N VAL A 4 -0.56 6.03 -2.21
CA VAL A 4 -1.01 4.77 -1.59
C VAL A 4 -1.79 3.93 -2.61
N GLU A 5 -2.63 4.56 -3.41
CA GLU A 5 -3.50 3.92 -4.39
C GLU A 5 -2.70 3.30 -5.54
N GLU A 6 -1.70 4.02 -6.06
CA GLU A 6 -0.80 3.53 -7.10
C GLU A 6 -0.03 2.29 -6.62
N PHE A 7 0.51 2.34 -5.39
CA PHE A 7 1.22 1.20 -4.82
C PHE A 7 0.29 -0.01 -4.59
N GLN A 8 -0.92 0.22 -4.07
CA GLN A 8 -1.90 -0.85 -3.87
C GLN A 8 -2.38 -1.49 -5.18
N LYS A 9 -2.40 -0.73 -6.29
CA LYS A 9 -2.66 -1.30 -7.60
C LYS A 9 -1.60 -2.36 -7.96
N PHE A 10 -0.31 -2.02 -7.79
CA PHE A 10 0.77 -2.99 -8.05
C PHE A 10 0.76 -4.19 -7.10
N ALA A 11 0.47 -3.97 -5.81
CA ALA A 11 0.33 -5.07 -4.86
C ALA A 11 -0.74 -6.08 -5.30
N ARG A 12 -1.90 -5.59 -5.77
CA ARG A 12 -2.98 -6.44 -6.30
C ARG A 12 -2.58 -7.19 -7.56
N GLU A 13 -1.90 -6.52 -8.49
CA GLU A 13 -1.37 -7.16 -9.71
C GLU A 13 -0.35 -8.27 -9.38
N ALA A 14 0.34 -8.16 -8.24
CA ALA A 14 1.25 -9.17 -7.71
C ALA A 14 0.57 -10.26 -6.85
N GLY A 15 -0.77 -10.25 -6.73
CA GLY A 15 -1.53 -11.25 -5.96
C GLY A 15 -1.64 -10.95 -4.46
N PHE A 16 -1.40 -9.71 -4.03
CA PHE A 16 -1.52 -9.30 -2.64
C PHE A 16 -2.68 -8.32 -2.42
N GLY A 17 -3.34 -8.44 -1.27
CA GLY A 17 -4.33 -7.50 -0.76
C GLY A 17 -3.75 -6.64 0.37
N ALA A 18 -4.07 -5.34 0.39
CA ALA A 18 -3.70 -4.48 1.50
C ALA A 18 -4.68 -4.66 2.66
N ARG A 19 -4.20 -5.21 3.77
CA ARG A 19 -4.99 -5.36 5.01
C ARG A 19 -5.06 -4.06 5.78
N LYS A 20 -3.94 -3.34 5.85
CA LYS A 20 -3.86 -2.05 6.54
C LYS A 20 -2.75 -1.20 5.95
N VAL A 21 -3.01 0.10 5.89
CA VAL A 21 -2.02 1.10 5.51
C VAL A 21 -1.91 2.14 6.61
N TRP A 22 -0.68 2.52 6.92
CA TRP A 22 -0.38 3.67 7.76
C TRP A 22 0.36 4.70 6.92
N VAL A 23 0.06 5.95 7.20
CA VAL A 23 0.68 7.11 6.58
C VAL A 23 1.13 8.01 7.71
N ASP A 24 2.32 8.59 7.60
CA ASP A 24 2.77 9.58 8.58
C ASP A 24 1.93 10.87 8.50
N SER A 25 2.10 11.76 9.48
CA SER A 25 1.31 13.00 9.60
C SER A 25 1.45 13.93 8.40
N ASP A 26 2.60 13.90 7.71
CA ASP A 26 2.91 14.80 6.59
C ASP A 26 2.61 14.14 5.24
N GLY A 27 2.16 12.88 5.23
CA GLY A 27 1.82 12.16 4.00
C GLY A 27 3.02 11.79 3.13
N LEU A 28 4.23 11.79 3.70
CA LEU A 28 5.46 11.64 2.92
C LEU A 28 5.94 10.20 2.77
N PHE A 29 5.42 9.30 3.62
CA PHE A 29 5.76 7.91 3.75
C PHE A 29 4.52 7.06 4.08
N SER A 30 4.50 5.82 3.58
CA SER A 30 3.44 4.87 3.89
C SER A 30 3.99 3.46 4.13
N LEU A 31 3.39 2.76 5.09
CA LEU A 31 3.65 1.35 5.37
C LEU A 31 2.42 0.52 4.98
N HIS A 32 2.63 -0.53 4.19
CA HIS A 32 1.57 -1.40 3.70
C HIS A 32 1.72 -2.79 4.32
N TYR A 33 0.74 -3.20 5.11
CA TYR A 33 0.62 -4.59 5.56
C TYR A 33 -0.20 -5.35 4.53
N LEU A 34 0.47 -6.24 3.81
CA LEU A 34 -0.08 -7.04 2.73
C LEU A 34 -0.31 -8.50 3.15
N GLU A 35 -1.37 -9.10 2.62
CA GLU A 35 -1.66 -10.53 2.73
C GLU A 35 -1.83 -11.12 1.32
N VAL A 36 -1.52 -12.41 1.16
CA VAL A 36 -1.73 -13.13 -0.11
C VAL A 36 -3.24 -13.28 -0.33
N LEU A 37 -3.70 -13.01 -1.56
CA LEU A 37 -5.09 -13.20 -1.97
C LEU A 37 -5.43 -14.68 -2.18
#